data_AF-A0A2Z2KFM8-F1
#
_entry.id   AF-A0A2Z2KFM8-F1
#
_cell.length_a   1.000
_cell.length_b   1.000
_cell.length_c   1.000
_cell.angle_alpha   90.00
_cell.angle_beta   90.00
_cell.angle_gamma   90.00
#
_symmetry.space_group_name_H-M   'P 1'
#
loop_
_entity.id
_entity.type
_entity.pdbx_description
1 polymer ?
#
loop_
_entity_poly.entity_id
_entity_poly.type
_entity_poly.pdbx_seq_one_letter_code
_entity_poly.pdbx_strand_id
1 'polypeptide(L)'
;MDSEANNYNGRLMVPARFVSEAFGYSVYYEGTRGILFVKSKDYTLDSTKITSSNVQEARVAAISLPIQYSFKSNSLAESDQKLNYTYIFAANDATRYIYDNGSVSTVVEIKDNKANAVWQFSTNGIPGYDLYTTLGGQQPSYIAEILDDHFEHFQGRYKAYYKISNGSTKSFTYQPKNYGELIQPIPLQ
;
A
#
# COMPACT_ATOMS: atom_id res chain seq x y z
N MET A 1 13.72 -0.19 13.94
CA MET A 1 14.19 -0.48 15.31
C MET A 1 13.89 0.76 16.14
N ASP A 2 13.34 0.62 17.36
CA ASP A 2 13.18 1.80 18.22
C ASP A 2 14.56 2.38 18.53
N SER A 3 14.69 3.71 18.41
CA SER A 3 15.90 4.40 18.85
C SER A 3 15.83 4.67 20.34
N GLU A 4 16.95 5.01 20.97
CA GLU A 4 16.92 5.57 22.32
C GLU A 4 16.40 7.03 22.26
N ALA A 5 15.98 7.56 23.42
CA ALA A 5 15.68 8.99 23.52
C ALA A 5 16.96 9.80 23.30
N ASN A 6 16.90 10.84 22.47
CA ASN A 6 18.10 11.59 22.10
C ASN A 6 17.79 13.08 21.91
N ASN A 7 18.82 13.93 22.09
CA ASN A 7 18.71 15.36 21.89
C ASN A 7 19.04 15.70 20.44
N TYR A 8 18.06 16.23 19.71
CA TYR A 8 18.22 16.75 18.35
C TYR A 8 17.99 18.26 18.36
N ASN A 9 19.07 19.03 18.19
CA ASN A 9 19.04 20.50 18.11
C ASN A 9 18.31 21.16 19.31
N GLY A 10 18.58 20.68 20.53
CA GLY A 10 17.96 21.20 21.76
C GLY A 10 16.56 20.67 22.03
N ARG A 11 16.04 19.75 21.20
CA ARG A 11 14.76 19.07 21.41
C ARG A 11 15.00 17.62 21.80
N LEU A 12 14.43 17.21 22.92
CA LEU A 12 14.41 15.79 23.29
C LEU A 12 13.41 15.06 22.37
N MET A 13 13.92 14.17 21.54
CA MET A 13 13.12 13.26 20.73
C MET A 13 13.01 11.94 21.49
N VAL A 14 11.78 11.45 21.62
CA VAL A 14 11.47 10.18 22.29
C VAL A 14 10.84 9.22 21.30
N PRO A 15 11.04 7.90 21.45
CA PRO A 15 10.45 6.92 20.54
C PRO A 15 8.92 7.01 20.55
N ALA A 16 8.31 7.00 19.36
CA ALA A 16 6.86 7.06 19.24
C ALA A 16 6.17 5.89 19.98
N ARG A 17 6.78 4.69 19.95
CA ARG A 17 6.31 3.53 20.71
C ARG A 17 6.28 3.78 22.21
N PHE A 18 7.37 4.31 22.77
CA PHE A 18 7.47 4.60 24.21
C PHE A 18 6.33 5.50 24.69
N VAL A 19 6.08 6.60 23.98
CA VAL A 19 4.98 7.52 24.32
C VAL A 19 3.62 6.82 24.15
N SER A 20 3.39 6.18 23.00
CA SER A 20 2.09 5.58 22.67
C SER A 20 1.69 4.48 23.66
N GLU A 21 2.62 3.58 23.99
CA GLU A 21 2.36 2.47 24.91
C GLU A 21 2.15 2.94 26.35
N ALA A 22 2.82 4.03 26.77
CA ALA A 22 2.57 4.66 28.07
C ALA A 22 1.12 5.17 28.21
N PHE A 23 0.49 5.59 27.11
CA PHE A 23 -0.92 5.96 27.05
C PHE A 23 -1.85 4.78 26.72
N GLY A 24 -1.34 3.54 26.71
CA GLY A 24 -2.12 2.33 26.48
C GLY A 24 -2.45 2.03 25.03
N TYR A 25 -1.79 2.67 24.06
CA TYR A 25 -1.93 2.36 22.64
C TYR A 25 -0.98 1.22 22.23
N SER A 26 -1.34 0.49 21.19
CA SER A 26 -0.46 -0.47 20.53
C SER A 26 0.20 0.17 19.30
N VAL A 27 1.46 -0.19 19.03
CA VAL A 27 2.23 0.37 17.91
C VAL A 27 2.79 -0.74 17.01
N TYR A 28 2.46 -0.67 15.74
CA TYR A 28 2.95 -1.57 14.70
C TYR A 28 3.58 -0.77 13.57
N TYR A 29 4.84 -1.10 13.22
CA TYR A 29 5.51 -0.52 12.07
C TYR A 29 5.45 -1.51 10.91
N GLU A 30 4.95 -1.04 9.76
CA GLU A 30 4.95 -1.80 8.52
C GLU A 30 6.04 -1.26 7.59
N GLY A 31 7.10 -2.05 7.38
CA GLY A 31 8.24 -1.65 6.56
C GLY A 31 7.91 -1.52 5.06
N THR A 32 6.94 -2.28 4.54
CA THR A 32 6.60 -2.28 3.11
C THR A 32 6.27 -0.90 2.59
N ARG A 33 5.54 -0.09 3.36
CA ARG A 33 5.18 1.29 3.00
C ARG A 33 5.78 2.33 3.92
N GLY A 34 6.49 1.91 4.96
CA GLY A 34 7.05 2.78 5.99
C GLY A 34 5.98 3.44 6.87
N ILE A 35 4.89 2.73 7.17
CA ILE A 35 3.75 3.28 7.91
C ILE A 35 3.80 2.82 9.37
N LEU A 36 3.66 3.79 10.28
CA LEU A 36 3.47 3.54 11.71
C LEU A 36 1.98 3.55 12.05
N PHE A 37 1.46 2.39 12.48
CA PHE A 37 0.10 2.22 12.97
C PHE A 37 0.07 2.35 14.49
N VAL A 38 -0.69 3.31 14.99
CA VAL A 38 -0.94 3.51 16.42
C VAL A 38 -2.44 3.26 16.67
N LYS A 39 -2.78 2.28 17.52
CA LYS A 39 -4.18 1.88 17.77
C LYS A 39 -4.50 1.93 19.25
N SER A 40 -5.61 2.57 19.60
CA SER A 40 -6.17 2.49 20.95
C SER A 40 -6.71 1.08 21.22
N LYS A 41 -6.89 0.73 22.50
CA LYS A 41 -7.49 -0.56 22.90
C LYS A 41 -8.91 -0.73 22.38
N ASP A 42 -9.65 0.38 22.33
CA ASP A 42 -11.06 0.40 21.93
C ASP A 42 -11.23 0.71 20.44
N TYR A 43 -10.14 0.73 19.66
CA TYR A 43 -10.22 0.94 18.22
C TYR A 43 -10.94 -0.24 17.57
N THR A 44 -12.08 0.05 16.97
CA THR A 44 -12.79 -0.88 16.08
C THR A 44 -12.66 -0.37 14.65
N LEU A 45 -12.22 -1.25 13.75
CA LEU A 45 -12.20 -0.96 12.33
C LEU A 45 -13.65 -0.82 11.81
N ASP A 46 -13.88 0.26 11.07
CA ASP A 46 -15.14 0.45 10.35
C ASP A 46 -15.15 -0.39 9.07
N SER A 47 -15.65 -1.63 9.19
CA SER A 47 -15.76 -2.55 8.06
C SER A 47 -16.67 -2.05 6.93
N THR A 48 -17.58 -1.11 7.22
CA THR A 48 -18.52 -0.59 6.20
C THR A 48 -17.79 0.17 5.11
N LYS A 49 -16.66 0.81 5.45
CA LYS A 49 -15.82 1.52 4.49
C LYS A 49 -15.12 0.58 3.52
N ILE A 50 -14.67 -0.58 3.99
CA ILE A 50 -14.00 -1.59 3.16
C ILE A 50 -14.97 -2.18 2.14
N THR A 51 -16.22 -2.37 2.53
CA THR A 51 -17.29 -2.90 1.66
C THR A 51 -18.12 -1.79 1.01
N SER A 52 -17.65 -0.55 1.02
CA SER A 52 -18.40 0.59 0.46
C SER A 52 -18.63 0.41 -1.03
N SER A 53 -19.82 0.78 -1.51
CA SER A 53 -20.11 0.85 -2.95
C SER A 53 -19.36 1.99 -3.63
N ASN A 54 -18.83 2.95 -2.86
CA ASN A 54 -17.90 3.93 -3.36
C ASN A 54 -16.50 3.29 -3.45
N VAL A 55 -16.09 2.92 -4.67
CA VAL A 55 -14.81 2.25 -4.93
C VAL A 55 -13.61 3.05 -4.41
N GLN A 56 -13.64 4.39 -4.49
CA GLN A 56 -12.56 5.21 -3.94
C GLN A 56 -12.45 5.02 -2.42
N GLU A 57 -13.57 5.13 -1.71
CA GLU A 57 -13.61 4.95 -0.25
C GLU A 57 -13.13 3.56 0.15
N ALA A 58 -13.60 2.52 -0.55
CA ALA A 58 -13.20 1.14 -0.32
C ALA A 58 -11.69 0.93 -0.51
N ARG A 59 -11.11 1.50 -1.58
CA ARG A 59 -9.67 1.42 -1.83
C ARG A 59 -8.84 2.19 -0.80
N VAL A 60 -9.29 3.38 -0.38
CA VAL A 60 -8.65 4.13 0.72
C VAL A 60 -8.67 3.31 2.01
N ALA A 61 -9.82 2.70 2.33
CA ALA A 61 -9.94 1.84 3.50
C ALA A 61 -9.02 0.61 3.41
N ALA A 62 -8.93 -0.03 2.24
CA ALA A 62 -8.04 -1.15 1.98
C ALA A 62 -6.56 -0.80 2.23
N ILE A 63 -6.07 0.31 1.67
CA ILE A 63 -4.68 0.74 1.89
C ILE A 63 -4.45 1.32 3.31
N SER A 64 -5.50 1.59 4.07
CA SER A 64 -5.37 2.03 5.47
C SER A 64 -5.19 0.87 6.45
N LEU A 65 -5.21 -0.38 5.98
CA LEU A 65 -4.92 -1.56 6.78
C LEU A 65 -3.41 -1.89 6.76
N PRO A 66 -2.81 -2.33 7.88
CA PRO A 66 -1.43 -2.80 7.88
C PRO A 66 -1.28 -4.07 7.05
N ILE A 67 -0.27 -4.13 6.17
CA ILE A 67 0.01 -5.33 5.37
C ILE A 67 0.62 -6.42 6.27
N GLN A 68 -0.03 -7.58 6.32
CA GLN A 68 0.42 -8.74 7.09
C GLN A 68 1.01 -9.81 6.17
N TYR A 69 2.14 -10.37 6.58
CA TYR A 69 2.84 -11.40 5.83
C TYR A 69 2.67 -12.78 6.48
N SER A 70 2.35 -13.79 5.69
CA SER A 70 2.43 -15.20 6.08
C SER A 70 3.74 -15.88 5.65
N PHE A 71 4.60 -15.14 4.94
CA PHE A 71 5.92 -15.56 4.47
C PHE A 71 6.97 -14.51 4.82
N LYS A 72 8.26 -14.86 4.69
CA LYS A 72 9.35 -13.90 4.92
C LYS A 72 9.32 -12.81 3.83
N SER A 73 9.01 -11.57 4.21
CA SER A 73 9.09 -10.43 3.29
C SER A 73 10.51 -10.24 2.77
N ASN A 74 10.65 -9.88 1.50
CA ASN A 74 11.90 -9.46 0.92
C ASN A 74 12.31 -8.09 1.49
N SER A 75 13.60 -7.91 1.82
CA SER A 75 14.09 -6.63 2.36
C SER A 75 14.01 -5.48 1.35
N LEU A 76 14.04 -5.77 0.04
CA LEU A 76 13.86 -4.77 -1.01
C LEU A 76 12.41 -4.31 -1.17
N ALA A 77 11.45 -4.98 -0.51
CA ALA A 77 10.06 -4.55 -0.47
C ALA A 77 9.82 -3.40 0.53
N GLU A 78 10.78 -3.11 1.41
CA GLU A 78 10.66 -1.99 2.35
C GLU A 78 10.79 -0.64 1.62
N SER A 79 9.79 0.22 1.78
CA SER A 79 9.66 1.48 1.01
C SER A 79 9.98 2.73 1.82
N ASP A 80 10.27 2.62 3.11
CA ASP A 80 10.75 3.75 3.93
C ASP A 80 12.06 4.38 3.41
N GLN A 81 12.69 3.71 2.44
CA GLN A 81 13.91 4.13 1.75
C GLN A 81 13.69 4.46 0.26
N LYS A 82 12.45 4.44 -0.24
CA LYS A 82 12.14 4.59 -1.68
C LYS A 82 11.32 5.86 -1.95
N LEU A 83 11.66 6.55 -3.04
CA LEU A 83 11.00 7.80 -3.47
C LEU A 83 9.83 7.59 -4.45
N ASN A 84 9.69 6.36 -4.97
CA ASN A 84 8.70 6.02 -5.98
C ASN A 84 7.86 4.84 -5.49
N TYR A 85 6.55 4.91 -5.72
CA TYR A 85 5.65 3.79 -5.48
C TYR A 85 4.37 3.90 -6.31
N THR A 86 3.69 2.78 -6.48
CA THR A 86 2.42 2.71 -7.20
C THR A 86 1.46 1.77 -6.48
N TYR A 87 0.19 2.19 -6.32
CA TYR A 87 -0.91 1.29 -6.02
C TYR A 87 -1.63 0.91 -7.30
N ILE A 88 -1.89 -0.38 -7.50
CA ILE A 88 -2.57 -0.89 -8.69
C ILE A 88 -3.81 -1.69 -8.27
N PHE A 89 -4.96 -1.39 -8.86
CA PHE A 89 -6.24 -2.03 -8.61
C PHE A 89 -6.90 -2.49 -9.92
N ALA A 90 -7.82 -3.46 -9.83
CA ALA A 90 -8.80 -3.69 -10.89
C ALA A 90 -9.89 -2.61 -10.85
N ALA A 91 -10.49 -2.21 -11.98
CA ALA A 91 -11.28 -0.97 -12.13
C ALA A 91 -12.39 -0.72 -11.09
N ASN A 92 -13.03 -1.77 -10.58
CA ASN A 92 -14.14 -1.67 -9.61
C ASN A 92 -13.91 -2.53 -8.37
N ASP A 93 -12.64 -2.75 -8.03
CA ASP A 93 -12.24 -3.64 -6.95
C ASP A 93 -11.35 -2.90 -5.94
N ALA A 94 -11.61 -3.18 -4.66
CA ALA A 94 -10.80 -2.76 -3.51
C ALA A 94 -10.34 -3.94 -2.66
N THR A 95 -10.79 -5.16 -2.99
CA THR A 95 -10.51 -6.39 -2.25
C THR A 95 -9.10 -6.92 -2.52
N ARG A 96 -8.41 -6.39 -3.52
CA ARG A 96 -7.06 -6.77 -3.89
C ARG A 96 -6.35 -5.63 -4.58
N TYR A 97 -5.06 -5.52 -4.33
CA TYR A 97 -4.20 -4.51 -4.95
C TYR A 97 -2.76 -4.97 -5.04
N ILE A 98 -1.99 -4.28 -5.87
CA ILE A 98 -0.53 -4.40 -5.91
C ILE A 98 0.05 -3.10 -5.35
N TYR A 99 0.98 -3.22 -4.40
CA TYR A 99 1.86 -2.13 -4.01
C TYR A 99 3.24 -2.38 -4.62
N ASP A 100 3.67 -1.49 -5.52
CA ASP A 100 4.98 -1.54 -6.15
C ASP A 100 5.85 -0.39 -5.63
N ASN A 101 7.11 -0.67 -5.29
CA ASN A 101 8.07 0.34 -4.82
C ASN A 101 9.21 0.61 -5.84
N GLY A 102 9.03 0.16 -7.09
CA GLY A 102 10.01 0.20 -8.16
C GLY A 102 11.09 -0.89 -8.11
N SER A 103 11.12 -1.71 -7.05
CA SER A 103 12.06 -2.85 -6.92
C SER A 103 11.32 -4.17 -6.70
N VAL A 104 10.28 -4.14 -5.87
CA VAL A 104 9.43 -5.29 -5.53
C VAL A 104 7.98 -4.86 -5.60
N SER A 105 7.17 -5.70 -6.24
CA SER A 105 5.72 -5.64 -6.20
C SER A 105 5.19 -6.59 -5.13
N THR A 106 4.32 -6.11 -4.25
CA THR A 106 3.62 -6.89 -3.23
C THR A 106 2.14 -6.95 -3.59
N VAL A 107 1.62 -8.15 -3.84
CA VAL A 107 0.19 -8.40 -4.05
C VAL A 107 -0.48 -8.60 -2.70
N VAL A 108 -1.55 -7.86 -2.48
CA VAL A 108 -2.28 -7.81 -1.22
C VAL A 108 -3.74 -8.18 -1.47
N GLU A 109 -4.27 -9.09 -0.64
CA GLU A 109 -5.69 -9.42 -0.55
C GLU A 109 -6.30 -8.88 0.74
N ILE A 110 -7.44 -8.21 0.63
CA ILE A 110 -8.29 -7.82 1.74
C ILE A 110 -9.26 -8.96 2.03
N LYS A 111 -9.05 -9.65 3.16
CA LYS A 111 -9.91 -10.73 3.62
C LYS A 111 -10.11 -10.63 5.12
N ASP A 112 -11.35 -10.80 5.57
CA ASP A 112 -11.73 -10.70 6.98
C ASP A 112 -11.20 -9.41 7.63
N ASN A 113 -11.34 -8.29 6.91
CA ASN A 113 -10.87 -6.97 7.34
C ASN A 113 -9.36 -6.84 7.59
N LYS A 114 -8.55 -7.70 6.96
CA LYS A 114 -7.08 -7.69 7.04
C LYS A 114 -6.49 -7.58 5.64
N ALA A 115 -5.42 -6.80 5.51
CA ALA A 115 -4.59 -6.77 4.32
C ALA A 115 -3.52 -7.87 4.43
N ASN A 116 -3.60 -8.89 3.58
CA ASN A 116 -2.71 -10.04 3.57
C ASN A 116 -1.81 -9.96 2.34
N ALA A 117 -0.50 -9.87 2.52
CA ALA A 117 0.44 -10.09 1.42
C ALA A 117 0.37 -11.57 1.02
N VAL A 118 0.04 -11.82 -0.25
CA VAL A 118 -0.10 -13.18 -0.80
C VAL A 118 1.04 -13.55 -1.74
N TRP A 119 1.68 -12.55 -2.34
CA TRP A 119 2.80 -12.75 -3.25
C TRP A 119 3.70 -11.52 -3.30
N GLN A 120 5.01 -11.75 -3.37
CA GLN A 120 6.01 -10.75 -3.70
C GLN A 120 6.80 -11.20 -4.91
N PHE A 121 7.03 -10.28 -5.84
CA PHE A 121 7.81 -10.55 -7.03
C PHE A 121 8.61 -9.32 -7.47
N SER A 122 9.68 -9.55 -8.23
CA SER A 122 10.34 -8.50 -9.01
C SER A 122 10.15 -8.76 -10.50
N THR A 123 10.06 -7.69 -11.28
CA THR A 123 10.03 -7.74 -12.74
C THR A 123 11.45 -7.61 -13.28
N ASN A 124 12.22 -8.70 -13.17
CA ASN A 124 13.58 -8.77 -13.72
C ASN A 124 13.64 -9.52 -15.06
N GLY A 125 12.48 -9.88 -15.62
CA GLY A 125 12.38 -10.70 -16.83
C GLY A 125 12.79 -9.94 -18.10
N ILE A 126 13.56 -10.62 -18.95
CA ILE A 126 13.75 -10.23 -20.35
C ILE A 126 12.39 -10.42 -21.06
N PRO A 127 11.91 -9.48 -21.89
CA PRO A 127 10.69 -9.67 -22.67
C PRO A 127 10.72 -11.01 -23.44
N GLY A 128 9.84 -11.94 -23.10
CA GLY A 128 9.77 -13.28 -23.70
C GLY A 128 10.12 -14.48 -22.80
N TYR A 129 10.59 -14.25 -21.56
CA TYR A 129 10.76 -15.28 -20.51
C TYR A 129 10.03 -14.89 -19.23
N ASP A 130 9.95 -15.80 -18.24
CA ASP A 130 9.27 -15.62 -16.94
C ASP A 130 9.38 -14.17 -16.44
N LEU A 131 8.26 -13.44 -16.60
CA LEU A 131 8.20 -11.99 -16.39
C LEU A 131 8.43 -11.62 -14.92
N TYR A 132 8.26 -12.59 -14.02
CA TYR A 132 8.23 -12.41 -12.59
C TYR A 132 9.18 -13.39 -11.88
N THR A 133 10.09 -12.85 -11.07
CA THR A 133 10.83 -13.65 -10.10
C THR A 133 10.08 -13.63 -8.79
N THR A 134 9.57 -14.79 -8.34
CA THR A 134 8.91 -14.88 -7.02
C THR A 134 9.94 -14.71 -5.90
N LEU A 135 9.66 -13.78 -5.00
CA LEU A 135 10.48 -13.46 -3.83
C LEU A 135 9.87 -14.00 -2.52
N GLY A 136 8.56 -14.26 -2.52
CA GLY A 136 7.83 -14.84 -1.41
C GLY A 136 6.34 -15.04 -1.75
N GLY A 137 5.67 -15.94 -1.04
CA GLY A 137 4.27 -16.25 -1.30
C GLY A 137 4.03 -17.03 -2.60
N GLN A 138 2.83 -16.93 -3.16
CA GLN A 138 2.43 -17.65 -4.38
C GLN A 138 1.65 -16.74 -5.32
N GLN A 139 2.00 -16.75 -6.61
CA GLN A 139 1.30 -15.98 -7.63
C GLN A 139 -0.19 -16.36 -7.68
N PRO A 140 -1.10 -15.40 -7.46
CA PRO A 140 -2.52 -15.67 -7.61
C PRO A 140 -2.90 -15.84 -9.08
N SER A 141 -3.87 -16.72 -9.36
CA SER A 141 -4.36 -16.98 -10.74
C SER A 141 -4.97 -15.74 -11.40
N TYR A 142 -5.46 -14.80 -10.60
CA TYR A 142 -6.16 -13.61 -11.04
C TYR A 142 -5.24 -12.41 -11.32
N ILE A 143 -3.91 -12.56 -11.23
CA ILE A 143 -2.99 -11.40 -11.29
C ILE A 143 -3.19 -10.51 -12.52
N ALA A 144 -3.55 -11.10 -13.66
CA ALA A 144 -3.79 -10.38 -14.91
C ALA A 144 -5.00 -9.44 -14.84
N GLU A 145 -5.88 -9.59 -13.86
CA GLU A 145 -7.09 -8.79 -13.67
C GLU A 145 -6.84 -7.48 -12.90
N ILE A 146 -5.68 -7.31 -12.25
CA ILE A 146 -5.42 -6.20 -11.29
C ILE A 146 -4.69 -5.01 -11.96
N LEU A 147 -4.76 -4.86 -13.28
CA LEU A 147 -3.89 -3.91 -14.02
C LEU A 147 -4.61 -2.70 -14.61
N ASP A 148 -5.78 -2.33 -14.10
CA ASP A 148 -6.61 -1.27 -14.68
C ASP A 148 -6.27 0.13 -14.15
N ASP A 149 -6.31 0.31 -12.83
CA ASP A 149 -6.19 1.62 -12.19
C ASP A 149 -4.88 1.72 -11.40
N HIS A 150 -4.06 2.71 -11.73
CA HIS A 150 -2.74 2.92 -11.17
C HIS A 150 -2.69 4.28 -10.50
N PHE A 151 -2.20 4.34 -9.26
CA PHE A 151 -1.98 5.57 -8.49
C PHE A 151 -0.50 5.68 -8.18
N GLU A 152 0.23 6.39 -9.03
CA GLU A 152 1.68 6.49 -9.04
C GLU A 152 2.14 7.74 -8.29
N HIS A 153 3.18 7.56 -7.48
CA HIS A 153 4.05 8.61 -6.98
C HIS A 153 5.45 8.44 -7.55
N PHE A 154 5.92 9.42 -8.31
CA PHE A 154 7.25 9.42 -8.89
C PHE A 154 7.91 10.79 -8.73
N GLN A 155 9.05 10.83 -8.04
CA GLN A 155 9.84 12.06 -7.83
C GLN A 155 9.00 13.28 -7.36
N GLY A 156 8.10 13.08 -6.40
CA GLY A 156 7.26 14.16 -5.84
C GLY A 156 6.04 14.51 -6.68
N ARG A 157 5.74 13.76 -7.74
CA ARG A 157 4.56 13.97 -8.60
C ARG A 157 3.60 12.81 -8.46
N TYR A 158 2.31 13.12 -8.37
CA TYR A 158 1.25 12.13 -8.33
C TYR A 158 0.48 12.12 -9.64
N LYS A 159 0.27 10.91 -10.16
CA LYS A 159 -0.46 10.69 -11.41
C LYS A 159 -1.26 9.41 -11.31
N ALA A 160 -2.52 9.49 -11.72
CA ALA A 160 -3.38 8.34 -11.84
C ALA A 160 -3.50 7.94 -13.31
N TYR A 161 -3.50 6.63 -13.58
CA TYR A 161 -3.83 6.05 -14.88
C TYR A 161 -5.02 5.12 -14.71
N TYR A 162 -5.90 5.09 -15.71
CA TYR A 162 -7.08 4.24 -15.68
C TYR A 162 -7.43 3.79 -17.08
N LYS A 163 -7.97 2.58 -17.18
CA LYS A 163 -8.41 1.99 -18.44
C LYS A 163 -9.84 2.40 -18.74
N ILE A 164 -10.08 2.85 -19.97
CA ILE A 164 -11.44 3.15 -20.47
C ILE A 164 -12.02 1.98 -21.26
N SER A 165 -13.33 1.99 -21.46
CA SER A 165 -14.11 0.91 -22.09
C SER A 165 -13.57 0.41 -23.44
N ASN A 166 -12.91 1.26 -24.22
CA ASN A 166 -12.28 0.88 -25.50
C ASN A 166 -10.88 0.24 -25.35
N GLY A 167 -10.43 0.00 -24.12
CA GLY A 167 -9.13 -0.58 -23.79
C GLY A 167 -7.97 0.41 -23.71
N SER A 168 -8.17 1.69 -24.08
CA SER A 168 -7.14 2.73 -23.97
C SER A 168 -6.93 3.18 -22.53
N THR A 169 -5.76 3.74 -22.24
CA THR A 169 -5.44 4.31 -20.93
C THR A 169 -5.56 5.84 -20.97
N LYS A 170 -6.24 6.42 -19.98
CA LYS A 170 -6.24 7.86 -19.71
C LYS A 170 -5.49 8.13 -18.41
N SER A 171 -5.14 9.40 -18.17
CA SER A 171 -4.46 9.79 -16.94
C SER A 171 -4.82 11.20 -16.48
N PHE A 172 -4.62 11.47 -15.20
CA PHE A 172 -4.72 12.80 -14.61
C PHE A 172 -3.70 12.97 -13.49
N THR A 173 -3.26 14.21 -13.25
CA THR A 173 -2.34 14.55 -12.15
C THR A 173 -3.12 15.11 -10.97
N TYR A 174 -2.63 14.88 -9.76
CA TYR A 174 -3.23 15.41 -8.53
C TYR A 174 -2.14 15.72 -7.49
N GLN A 175 -2.54 16.30 -6.36
CA GLN A 175 -1.64 16.72 -5.28
C GLN A 175 -2.27 16.35 -3.94
N PRO A 176 -2.02 15.13 -3.42
CA PRO A 176 -2.57 14.69 -2.15
C PRO A 176 -1.92 15.45 -1.00
N LYS A 177 -2.72 15.90 -0.04
CA LYS A 177 -2.24 16.57 1.19
C LYS A 177 -1.81 15.57 2.26
N ASN A 178 -2.34 14.36 2.21
CA ASN A 178 -2.10 13.29 3.17
C ASN A 178 -2.31 11.92 2.50
N TYR A 179 -1.96 10.85 3.23
CA TYR A 179 -2.03 9.48 2.72
C TYR A 179 -3.46 9.04 2.35
N GLY A 180 -4.50 9.58 3.00
CA GLY A 180 -5.90 9.30 2.69
C GLY A 180 -6.39 9.88 1.36
N GLU A 181 -5.59 10.74 0.74
CA GLU A 181 -5.86 11.34 -0.57
C GLU A 181 -5.05 10.67 -1.71
N LEU A 182 -4.31 9.58 -1.43
CA LEU A 182 -3.53 8.91 -2.48
C LEU A 182 -4.43 8.27 -3.54
N ILE A 183 -5.59 7.75 -3.15
CA ILE A 183 -6.53 7.13 -4.07
C ILE A 183 -7.61 8.17 -4.43
N GLN A 184 -7.62 8.55 -5.70
CA GLN A 184 -8.53 9.54 -6.27
C GLN A 184 -9.68 8.86 -7.01
N PRO A 185 -10.85 9.51 -7.11
CA PRO A 185 -11.95 8.97 -7.89
C PRO A 185 -11.54 8.90 -9.37
N ILE A 186 -11.85 7.78 -10.02
CA ILE A 186 -11.67 7.66 -11.47
C ILE A 186 -12.79 8.47 -12.16
N PRO A 187 -12.45 9.37 -13.10
CA PRO A 187 -13.46 10.12 -13.84
C PRO A 187 -14.45 9.18 -14.54
N LEU A 188 -15.74 9.49 -14.44
CA LEU A 188 -16.81 8.75 -15.12
C LEU A 188 -16.53 8.71 -16.64
N GLN A 189 -16.75 7.54 -17.22
CA GLN A 189 -16.51 7.24 -18.64
C GLN A 189 -17.70 7.61 -19.52
#